data_AF-A0A1V6CCW9-F1
#
_entry.id   AF-A0A1V6CCW9-F1
#
_cell.length_a   1.000
_cell.length_b   1.000
_cell.length_c   1.000
_cell.angle_alpha   90.00
_cell.angle_beta   90.00
_cell.angle_gamma   90.00
#
_symmetry.space_group_name_H-M   'P 1'
#
loop_
_entity.id
_entity.type
_entity.pdbx_description
1 polymer ?
#
loop_
_entity_poly.entity_id
_entity_poly.type
_entity_poly.pdbx_seq_one_letter_code
_entity_poly.pdbx_strand_id
1 'polypeptide(L)'
;MKTILVDFEKCVGCRLCERACLKKHTPEDSEIPHEIDKQLSKQRVHVELAGTRPYPLRCRHCDDAPCVTACMTGAMHFDPETGMVNVDYDRCIACWMCVMNCPYGGVLPNEDYTKVLKCDRCLDVPIPACVDACPKDALVYEEVEMRDDNLCVGCGLCVEVCPFDAITMVQTERGLKARTNSELCRGCSLCSTSCPYGAIFMNYHTTDKLSDQIKEVIRSY
;
A
#
# COMPACT_ATOMS: atom_id res chain seq x y z
N MET A 1 -8.00 7.26 -5.72
CA MET A 1 -7.21 6.12 -6.23
C MET A 1 -7.32 4.96 -5.26
N LYS A 2 -7.68 3.76 -5.75
CA LYS A 2 -7.76 2.56 -4.93
C LYS A 2 -6.37 2.02 -4.58
N THR A 3 -6.20 1.55 -3.37
CA THR A 3 -4.97 0.88 -2.91
C THR A 3 -5.33 -0.40 -2.17
N ILE A 4 -4.35 -1.28 -1.98
CA ILE A 4 -4.55 -2.54 -1.26
C ILE A 4 -4.25 -2.34 0.23
N LEU A 5 -5.31 -2.32 1.04
CA LEU A 5 -5.24 -2.27 2.49
C LEU A 5 -4.96 -3.65 3.07
N VAL A 6 -4.38 -3.67 4.29
CA VAL A 6 -4.10 -4.89 5.06
C VAL A 6 -4.74 -4.76 6.44
N ASP A 7 -5.63 -5.68 6.78
CA ASP A 7 -6.09 -5.90 8.15
C ASP A 7 -5.23 -7.02 8.78
N PHE A 8 -4.30 -6.61 9.65
CA PHE A 8 -3.36 -7.51 10.33
C PHE A 8 -4.05 -8.46 11.32
N GLU A 9 -5.26 -8.15 11.80
CA GLU A 9 -5.99 -9.00 12.75
C GLU A 9 -6.65 -10.19 12.04
N LYS A 10 -7.05 -9.99 10.78
CA LYS A 10 -7.69 -11.05 9.98
C LYS A 10 -6.70 -11.96 9.27
N CYS A 11 -5.45 -11.52 9.12
CA CYS A 11 -4.43 -12.32 8.45
C CYS A 11 -4.05 -13.54 9.29
N VAL A 12 -4.30 -14.74 8.75
CA VAL A 12 -3.91 -16.02 9.36
C VAL A 12 -2.65 -16.62 8.74
N GLY A 13 -2.00 -15.90 7.82
CA GLY A 13 -0.76 -16.35 7.18
C GLY A 13 -0.90 -17.57 6.26
N CYS A 14 -2.09 -17.80 5.69
CA CYS A 14 -2.34 -18.96 4.80
C CYS A 14 -1.59 -18.94 3.46
N ARG A 15 -0.94 -17.82 3.10
CA ARG A 15 -0.16 -17.62 1.86
C ARG A 15 -0.92 -17.84 0.54
N LEU A 16 -2.25 -17.87 0.57
CA LEU A 16 -3.07 -17.94 -0.66
C LEU A 16 -2.87 -16.71 -1.56
N CYS A 17 -2.64 -15.54 -0.95
CA CYS A 17 -2.31 -14.31 -1.67
C CYS A 17 -1.02 -14.42 -2.49
N GLU A 18 0.00 -15.13 -1.98
CA GLU A 18 1.26 -15.37 -2.70
C GLU A 18 1.02 -16.24 -3.93
N ARG A 19 0.30 -17.36 -3.75
CA ARG A 19 0.00 -18.32 -4.82
C ARG A 19 -0.84 -17.69 -5.93
N ALA A 20 -1.85 -16.91 -5.57
CA ALA A 20 -2.68 -16.21 -6.54
C ALA A 20 -1.90 -15.13 -7.28
N CYS A 21 -1.01 -14.42 -6.58
CA CYS A 21 -0.13 -13.44 -7.21
C CYS A 21 0.86 -14.10 -8.18
N LEU A 22 1.48 -15.22 -7.79
CA LEU A 22 2.35 -16.00 -8.69
C LEU A 22 1.57 -16.42 -9.93
N LYS A 23 0.42 -17.09 -9.76
CA LYS A 23 -0.41 -17.54 -10.87
C LYS A 23 -0.74 -16.42 -11.85
N LYS A 24 -1.10 -15.24 -11.35
CA LYS A 24 -1.42 -14.07 -12.18
C LYS A 24 -0.21 -13.57 -13.00
N HIS A 25 1.01 -13.74 -12.49
CA HIS A 25 2.24 -13.24 -13.11
C HIS A 25 3.09 -14.33 -13.76
N THR A 26 2.56 -15.55 -13.88
CA THR A 26 3.15 -16.64 -14.65
C THR A 26 2.25 -16.87 -15.87
N PRO A 27 2.73 -16.67 -17.10
CA PRO A 27 1.94 -16.94 -18.30
C PRO A 27 1.58 -18.43 -18.36
N GLU A 28 0.28 -18.76 -18.53
CA GLU A 28 -0.16 -20.17 -18.57
C GLU A 28 0.04 -20.86 -19.92
N ASP A 29 0.28 -20.15 -21.05
CA ASP A 29 0.36 -20.78 -22.38
C ASP A 29 1.27 -20.01 -23.35
N SER A 30 2.58 -20.00 -23.13
CA SER A 30 3.52 -19.67 -24.21
C SER A 30 4.39 -20.88 -24.48
N GLU A 31 4.23 -21.51 -25.64
CA GLU A 31 5.11 -22.58 -26.13
C GLU A 31 6.58 -22.12 -26.21
N ILE A 32 6.81 -20.80 -26.11
CA ILE A 32 8.09 -20.18 -25.82
C ILE A 32 7.82 -18.96 -24.91
N PRO A 33 7.99 -19.06 -23.57
CA PRO A 33 8.08 -17.87 -22.75
C PRO A 33 9.23 -17.04 -23.31
N HIS A 34 9.01 -15.77 -23.66
CA HIS A 34 10.17 -14.90 -23.87
C HIS A 34 11.01 -14.98 -22.60
N GLU A 35 12.34 -14.98 -22.72
CA GLU A 35 13.23 -15.18 -21.56
C GLU A 35 12.90 -14.22 -20.40
N ILE A 36 12.38 -13.02 -20.75
CA ILE A 36 11.83 -12.02 -19.84
C ILE A 36 10.63 -12.55 -19.04
N ASP A 37 9.65 -13.23 -19.65
CA ASP A 37 8.45 -13.73 -18.96
C ASP A 37 8.80 -14.73 -17.86
N LYS A 38 9.79 -15.60 -18.12
CA LYS A 38 10.32 -16.52 -17.11
C LYS A 38 11.02 -15.75 -15.99
N GLN A 39 11.82 -14.73 -16.33
CA GLN A 39 12.47 -13.86 -15.34
C GLN A 39 11.47 -13.06 -14.49
N LEU A 40 10.25 -12.81 -14.96
CA LEU A 40 9.22 -12.05 -14.23
C LEU A 40 8.21 -12.93 -13.47
N SER A 41 8.31 -14.26 -13.60
CA SER A 41 7.39 -15.24 -13.01
C SER A 41 7.66 -15.50 -11.52
N LYS A 42 7.27 -14.54 -10.66
CA LYS A 42 7.34 -14.66 -9.19
C LYS A 42 6.17 -13.94 -8.53
N GLN A 43 5.78 -14.38 -7.34
CA GLN A 43 4.86 -13.61 -6.50
C GLN A 43 5.47 -12.25 -6.13
N ARG A 44 4.61 -11.24 -6.07
CA ARG A 44 4.96 -9.84 -5.75
C ARG A 44 4.38 -9.38 -4.41
N VAL A 45 3.80 -10.32 -3.67
CA VAL A 45 3.31 -10.20 -2.29
C VAL A 45 3.90 -11.38 -1.50
N HIS A 46 4.33 -11.12 -0.27
CA HIS A 46 4.98 -12.11 0.59
C HIS A 46 4.40 -12.04 1.99
N VAL A 47 4.08 -13.17 2.60
CA VAL A 47 3.63 -13.22 3.99
C VAL A 47 4.84 -13.30 4.91
N GLU A 48 5.08 -12.20 5.61
CA GLU A 48 6.13 -12.04 6.61
C GLU A 48 5.56 -12.18 8.03
N LEU A 49 6.46 -12.28 9.01
CA LEU A 49 6.11 -12.34 10.43
C LEU A 49 6.57 -11.07 11.16
N ALA A 50 5.63 -10.39 11.83
CA ALA A 50 5.93 -9.37 12.82
C ALA A 50 5.81 -10.01 14.21
N GLY A 51 6.90 -10.59 14.69
CA GLY A 51 6.86 -11.49 15.84
C GLY A 51 6.11 -12.77 15.49
N THR A 52 4.97 -13.02 16.14
CA THR A 52 4.09 -14.18 15.84
C THR A 52 2.96 -13.84 14.87
N ARG A 53 2.76 -12.56 14.53
CA ARG A 53 1.64 -12.12 13.70
C ARG A 53 2.01 -12.14 12.22
N PRO A 54 1.32 -12.93 11.38
CA PRO A 54 1.59 -12.94 9.95
C PRO A 54 0.97 -11.74 9.25
N TYR A 55 1.66 -11.21 8.25
CA TYR A 55 1.16 -10.10 7.45
C TYR A 55 1.65 -10.14 6.00
N PRO A 56 0.79 -9.80 5.02
CA PRO A 56 1.18 -9.70 3.62
C PRO A 56 1.93 -8.38 3.35
N LEU A 57 3.22 -8.52 3.06
CA LEU A 57 4.13 -7.49 2.56
C LEU A 57 4.01 -7.34 1.04
N ARG A 58 4.00 -6.10 0.56
CA ARG A 58 3.99 -5.74 -0.87
C ARG A 58 4.56 -4.34 -1.05
N CYS A 59 4.92 -3.99 -2.28
CA CYS A 59 5.18 -2.59 -2.63
C CYS A 59 3.95 -1.73 -2.34
N ARG A 60 4.18 -0.56 -1.74
CA ARG A 60 3.15 0.42 -1.43
C ARG A 60 2.95 1.47 -2.53
N HIS A 61 3.91 1.57 -3.45
CA HIS A 61 4.01 2.62 -4.48
C HIS A 61 4.02 4.04 -3.89
N CYS A 62 5.01 4.31 -3.04
CA CYS A 62 5.21 5.64 -2.44
C CYS A 62 5.29 6.75 -3.52
N ASP A 63 4.84 7.96 -3.22
CA ASP A 63 5.09 9.13 -4.07
C ASP A 63 6.57 9.57 -4.01
N ASP A 64 7.09 9.77 -2.81
CA ASP A 64 8.50 9.94 -2.49
C ASP A 64 9.11 8.54 -2.35
N ALA A 65 9.36 7.93 -3.50
CA ALA A 65 9.87 6.58 -3.60
C ALA A 65 11.41 6.57 -3.57
N PRO A 66 12.06 6.14 -2.46
CA PRO A 66 13.53 6.10 -2.40
C PRO A 66 14.11 5.17 -3.46
N CYS A 67 13.34 4.17 -3.87
CA CYS A 67 13.71 3.24 -4.94
C CYS A 67 13.77 3.89 -6.33
N VAL A 68 13.01 4.98 -6.58
CA VAL A 68 13.11 5.79 -7.81
C VAL A 68 14.36 6.65 -7.73
N THR A 69 14.55 7.38 -6.63
CA THR A 69 15.72 8.25 -6.41
C THR A 69 17.03 7.48 -6.47
N ALA A 70 17.06 6.25 -5.97
CA ALA A 70 18.26 5.39 -6.00
C ALA A 70 18.54 4.74 -7.36
N CYS A 71 17.61 4.81 -8.33
CA CYS A 71 17.75 4.11 -9.61
C CYS A 71 18.59 4.90 -10.61
N MET A 72 19.87 4.56 -10.70
CA MET A 72 20.83 5.25 -11.59
C MET A 72 20.51 5.10 -13.09
N THR A 73 19.83 4.03 -13.51
CA THR A 73 19.47 3.81 -14.92
C THR A 73 18.14 4.43 -15.31
N GLY A 74 17.37 4.95 -14.34
CA GLY A 74 16.00 5.41 -14.55
C GLY A 74 15.00 4.29 -14.84
N ALA A 75 15.33 3.03 -14.54
CA ALA A 75 14.38 1.91 -14.67
C ALA A 75 13.17 2.07 -13.73
N MET A 76 13.42 2.51 -12.49
CA MET A 76 12.36 2.85 -11.54
C MET A 76 11.87 4.27 -11.84
N HIS A 77 10.57 4.44 -12.02
CA HIS A 77 9.97 5.75 -12.28
C HIS A 77 8.60 5.86 -11.61
N PHE A 78 8.22 7.06 -11.18
CA PHE A 78 6.90 7.35 -10.64
C PHE A 78 6.01 7.88 -11.75
N ASP A 79 4.83 7.29 -11.90
CA ASP A 79 3.78 7.74 -12.80
C ASP A 79 2.73 8.55 -12.00
N PRO A 80 2.62 9.87 -12.24
CA PRO A 80 1.68 10.73 -11.51
C PRO A 80 0.22 10.51 -11.89
N GLU A 81 -0.08 9.93 -13.06
CA GLU A 81 -1.47 9.67 -13.46
C GLU A 81 -2.03 8.45 -12.72
N THR A 82 -1.22 7.40 -12.62
CA THR A 82 -1.60 6.15 -11.95
C THR A 82 -1.20 6.09 -10.47
N GLY A 83 -0.43 7.08 -9.98
CA GLY A 83 0.11 7.09 -8.61
C GLY A 83 0.94 5.84 -8.30
N MET A 84 1.69 5.36 -9.28
CA MET A 84 2.45 4.12 -9.19
C MET A 84 3.92 4.34 -9.50
N VAL A 85 4.76 3.79 -8.64
CA VAL A 85 6.14 3.47 -9.02
C VAL A 85 6.09 2.28 -9.97
N ASN A 86 6.74 2.35 -11.12
CA ASN A 86 6.82 1.32 -12.15
C ASN A 86 8.28 0.94 -12.45
N VAL A 87 8.48 -0.21 -13.11
CA VAL A 87 9.80 -0.71 -13.50
C VAL A 87 9.83 -0.87 -15.01
N ASP A 88 10.75 -0.16 -15.66
CA ASP A 88 11.19 -0.47 -17.02
C ASP A 88 12.20 -1.60 -16.95
N TYR A 89 11.80 -2.78 -17.41
CA TYR A 89 12.60 -3.99 -17.34
C TYR A 89 13.79 -3.99 -18.31
N ASP A 90 13.71 -3.25 -19.41
CA ASP A 90 14.80 -3.15 -20.39
C ASP A 90 15.95 -2.30 -19.84
N ARG A 91 15.62 -1.27 -19.04
CA ARG A 91 16.60 -0.41 -18.36
C ARG A 91 17.11 -0.97 -17.04
N CYS A 92 16.49 -2.03 -16.52
CA CYS A 92 16.89 -2.64 -15.27
C CYS A 92 18.18 -3.46 -15.45
N ILE A 93 19.26 -3.02 -14.79
CA ILE A 93 20.59 -3.67 -14.82
C ILE A 93 20.90 -4.51 -13.56
N ALA A 94 19.88 -4.82 -12.75
CA ALA A 94 20.06 -5.62 -11.53
C ALA A 94 21.13 -5.09 -10.53
N CYS A 95 21.23 -3.77 -10.35
CA CYS A 95 22.19 -3.18 -9.40
C CYS A 95 21.72 -3.20 -7.93
N TRP A 96 20.46 -3.60 -7.68
CA TRP A 96 19.84 -3.75 -6.36
C TRP A 96 19.71 -2.49 -5.49
N MET A 97 20.04 -1.31 -6.01
CA MET A 97 19.91 -0.06 -5.25
C MET A 97 18.47 0.19 -4.77
N CYS A 98 17.47 -0.13 -5.60
CA CYS A 98 16.07 -0.02 -5.23
C CYS A 98 15.62 -1.03 -4.17
N VAL A 99 16.24 -2.22 -4.11
CA VAL A 99 15.99 -3.22 -3.08
C VAL A 99 16.53 -2.70 -1.74
N MET A 100 17.78 -2.26 -1.72
CA MET A 100 18.44 -1.75 -0.51
C MET A 100 17.80 -0.48 0.05
N ASN A 101 17.26 0.38 -0.82
CA ASN A 101 16.63 1.63 -0.41
C ASN A 101 15.14 1.49 -0.09
N CYS A 102 14.52 0.32 -0.27
CA CYS A 102 13.13 0.15 0.10
C CYS A 102 13.01 -0.08 1.62
N PRO A 103 12.49 0.88 2.41
CA PRO A 103 12.40 0.73 3.87
C PRO A 103 11.38 -0.33 4.29
N TYR A 104 10.53 -0.77 3.35
CA TYR A 104 9.46 -1.73 3.59
C TYR A 104 9.73 -3.11 2.97
N GLY A 105 10.84 -3.32 2.27
CA GLY A 105 11.11 -4.61 1.61
C GLY A 105 10.13 -4.96 0.48
N GLY A 106 9.43 -3.98 -0.11
CA GLY A 106 8.44 -4.21 -1.16
C GLY A 106 9.01 -4.40 -2.57
N VAL A 107 10.34 -4.37 -2.72
CA VAL A 107 11.07 -4.57 -3.98
C VAL A 107 12.05 -5.71 -3.76
N LEU A 108 11.98 -6.74 -4.60
CA LEU A 108 12.74 -7.98 -4.41
C LEU A 108 13.32 -8.48 -5.74
N PRO A 109 14.46 -9.18 -5.73
CA PRO A 109 14.96 -9.81 -6.95
C PRO A 109 14.02 -10.93 -7.44
N ASN A 110 14.00 -11.13 -8.75
CA ASN A 110 13.48 -12.37 -9.33
C ASN A 110 14.35 -13.59 -8.94
N GLU A 111 13.95 -14.79 -9.35
CA GLU A 111 14.67 -16.03 -8.96
C GLU A 111 16.11 -16.08 -9.49
N ASP A 112 16.33 -15.62 -10.72
CA ASP A 112 17.64 -15.65 -11.36
C ASP A 112 18.55 -14.45 -11.02
N TYR A 113 18.08 -13.53 -10.18
CA TYR A 113 18.80 -12.29 -9.84
C TYR A 113 19.19 -11.46 -11.08
N THR A 114 18.34 -11.43 -12.09
CA THR A 114 18.53 -10.66 -13.33
C THR A 114 17.66 -9.41 -13.41
N LYS A 115 16.57 -9.35 -12.63
CA LYS A 115 15.62 -8.23 -12.61
C LYS A 115 15.04 -8.04 -11.20
N VAL A 116 14.52 -6.84 -10.93
CA VAL A 116 13.74 -6.56 -9.72
C VAL A 116 12.26 -6.72 -9.99
N LEU A 117 11.53 -7.27 -9.03
CA LEU A 117 10.09 -7.45 -9.04
C LEU A 117 9.49 -6.69 -7.86
N LYS A 118 8.29 -6.15 -8.10
CA LYS A 118 7.49 -5.48 -7.09
C LYS A 118 6.03 -5.54 -7.51
N CYS A 119 5.13 -5.29 -6.56
CA CYS A 119 3.70 -5.18 -6.86
C CYS A 119 3.46 -4.13 -7.96
N ASP A 120 2.48 -4.42 -8.80
CA ASP A 120 1.94 -3.57 -9.87
C ASP A 120 0.43 -3.35 -9.70
N ARG A 121 -0.12 -3.69 -8.53
CA ARG A 121 -1.54 -3.64 -8.19
C ARG A 121 -2.46 -4.40 -9.17
N CYS A 122 -1.94 -5.26 -10.06
CA CYS A 122 -2.71 -5.95 -11.09
C CYS A 122 -3.69 -5.00 -11.82
N LEU A 123 -3.21 -3.87 -12.34
CA LEU A 123 -4.04 -2.82 -12.98
C LEU A 123 -4.91 -3.32 -14.14
N ASP A 124 -4.57 -4.46 -14.72
CA ASP A 124 -5.27 -5.08 -15.82
C ASP A 124 -6.56 -5.81 -15.39
N VAL A 125 -6.84 -5.90 -14.09
CA VAL A 125 -8.05 -6.52 -13.52
C VAL A 125 -8.70 -5.64 -12.47
N PRO A 126 -10.04 -5.69 -12.30
CA PRO A 126 -10.77 -4.83 -11.37
C PRO A 126 -10.45 -5.12 -9.89
N ILE A 127 -10.09 -6.36 -9.56
CA ILE A 127 -9.72 -6.80 -8.22
C ILE A 127 -8.37 -7.52 -8.32
N PRO A 128 -7.34 -7.08 -7.55
CA PRO A 128 -6.04 -7.74 -7.58
C PRO A 128 -6.14 -9.20 -7.13
N ALA A 129 -5.39 -10.09 -7.78
CA ALA A 129 -5.45 -11.53 -7.51
C ALA A 129 -5.20 -11.90 -6.03
N CYS A 130 -4.34 -11.13 -5.34
CA CYS A 130 -4.07 -11.35 -3.92
C CYS A 130 -5.25 -10.99 -3.00
N VAL A 131 -6.08 -10.03 -3.41
CA VAL A 131 -7.29 -9.59 -2.70
C VAL A 131 -8.38 -10.62 -2.89
N ASP A 132 -8.64 -11.01 -4.14
CA ASP A 132 -9.64 -12.00 -4.52
C ASP A 132 -9.40 -13.37 -3.84
N ALA A 133 -8.13 -13.76 -3.71
CA ALA A 133 -7.76 -15.03 -3.08
C ALA A 133 -7.76 -15.02 -1.54
N CYS A 134 -8.11 -13.91 -0.87
CA CYS A 134 -8.04 -13.82 0.59
C CYS A 134 -9.33 -14.32 1.26
N PRO A 135 -9.36 -15.52 1.87
CA PRO A 135 -10.59 -16.07 2.45
C PRO A 135 -11.02 -15.41 3.77
N LYS A 136 -10.22 -14.48 4.28
CA LYS A 136 -10.44 -13.78 5.55
C LYS A 136 -10.67 -12.29 5.35
N ASP A 137 -10.72 -11.81 4.10
CA ASP A 137 -10.84 -10.38 3.79
C ASP A 137 -9.81 -9.53 4.56
N ALA A 138 -8.61 -10.10 4.76
CA ALA A 138 -7.47 -9.41 5.36
C ALA A 138 -6.83 -8.44 4.36
N LEU A 139 -7.15 -8.58 3.07
CA LEU A 139 -6.72 -7.72 1.99
C LEU A 139 -7.94 -7.09 1.35
N VAL A 140 -7.95 -5.78 1.21
CA VAL A 140 -9.10 -5.02 0.68
C VAL A 140 -8.61 -4.03 -0.36
N TYR A 141 -9.33 -3.86 -1.48
CA TYR A 141 -8.95 -2.96 -2.57
C TYR A 141 -9.94 -1.79 -2.69
N GLU A 142 -9.64 -0.72 -1.98
CA GLU A 142 -10.56 0.41 -1.78
C GLU A 142 -9.83 1.75 -1.87
N GLU A 143 -10.60 2.81 -2.10
CA GLU A 143 -10.09 4.17 -1.98
C GLU A 143 -10.01 4.52 -0.50
N VAL A 144 -8.83 4.97 -0.05
CA VAL A 144 -8.63 5.35 1.34
C VAL A 144 -9.04 6.80 1.50
N GLU A 145 -10.27 7.02 1.94
CA GLU A 145 -10.68 8.34 2.43
C GLU A 145 -10.32 8.45 3.91
N MET A 146 -9.21 9.13 4.23
CA MET A 146 -8.81 9.40 5.62
C MET A 146 -9.69 10.46 6.30
N ARG A 147 -10.84 10.83 5.70
CA ARG A 147 -11.71 11.89 6.20
C ARG A 147 -13.15 11.79 5.69
N ASP A 148 -14.12 11.87 6.62
CA ASP A 148 -15.54 11.98 6.34
C ASP A 148 -15.93 13.41 5.93
N ASP A 149 -16.38 13.56 4.68
CA ASP A 149 -16.80 14.84 4.11
C ASP A 149 -18.09 15.40 4.72
N ASN A 150 -18.90 14.59 5.41
CA ASN A 150 -20.10 15.05 6.11
C ASN A 150 -19.76 15.76 7.44
N LEU A 151 -18.69 15.32 8.11
CA LEU A 151 -18.22 15.91 9.36
C LEU A 151 -17.20 17.04 9.14
N CYS A 152 -16.47 17.00 8.03
CA CYS A 152 -15.46 18.02 7.73
C CYS A 152 -16.13 19.36 7.40
N VAL A 153 -15.96 20.36 8.26
CA VAL A 153 -16.52 21.71 8.03
C VAL A 153 -15.58 22.64 7.25
N GLY A 154 -14.39 22.16 6.87
CA GLY A 154 -13.43 22.96 6.10
C GLY A 154 -12.60 23.97 6.90
N CYS A 155 -12.45 23.79 8.22
CA CYS A 155 -11.78 24.78 9.09
C CYS A 155 -10.26 24.92 8.91
N GLY A 156 -9.59 23.99 8.22
CA GLY A 156 -8.16 24.07 7.93
C GLY A 156 -7.22 23.70 9.10
N LEU A 157 -7.71 23.46 10.32
CA LEU A 157 -6.87 23.15 11.48
C LEU A 157 -5.91 21.97 11.24
N CYS A 158 -6.37 20.94 10.52
CA CYS A 158 -5.57 19.78 10.16
C CYS A 158 -4.36 20.12 9.26
N VAL A 159 -4.45 21.17 8.44
CA VAL A 159 -3.35 21.66 7.61
C VAL A 159 -2.28 22.28 8.50
N GLU A 160 -2.69 23.17 9.40
CA GLU A 160 -1.78 23.89 10.32
C GLU A 160 -1.03 22.94 11.26
N VAL A 161 -1.68 21.89 11.75
CA VAL A 161 -1.05 20.92 12.67
C VAL A 161 -0.24 19.84 11.95
N CYS A 162 -0.25 19.79 10.61
CA CYS A 162 0.48 18.77 9.87
C CYS A 162 1.94 19.22 9.65
N PRO A 163 2.94 18.61 10.31
CA PRO A 163 4.34 18.99 10.14
C PRO A 163 4.96 18.43 8.85
N PHE A 164 4.16 17.75 8.02
CA PHE A 164 4.59 17.05 6.81
C PHE A 164 3.92 17.57 5.55
N ASP A 165 3.14 18.66 5.66
CA ASP A 165 2.35 19.23 4.56
C ASP A 165 1.48 18.19 3.84
N ALA A 166 1.07 17.15 4.57
CA ALA A 166 0.32 16.03 4.03
C ALA A 166 -1.16 16.35 3.82
N ILE A 167 -1.63 17.55 4.17
CA ILE A 167 -3.05 17.90 4.12
C ILE A 167 -3.22 19.22 3.40
N THR A 168 -4.13 19.26 2.43
CA THR A 168 -4.47 20.46 1.65
C THR A 168 -5.97 20.71 1.66
N MET A 169 -6.39 21.96 1.43
CA MET A 169 -7.80 22.30 1.30
C MET A 169 -8.20 22.26 -0.18
N VAL A 170 -9.21 21.48 -0.52
CA VAL A 170 -9.76 21.38 -1.87
C VAL A 170 -11.23 21.75 -1.88
N GLN A 171 -11.67 22.41 -2.95
CA GLN A 171 -13.08 22.68 -3.17
C GLN A 171 -13.76 21.40 -3.69
N THR A 172 -14.85 20.99 -3.03
CA THR A 172 -15.71 19.90 -3.49
C THR A 172 -17.15 20.37 -3.67
N GLU A 173 -18.00 19.50 -4.22
CA GLU A 173 -19.46 19.70 -4.30
C GLU A 173 -20.11 19.91 -2.92
N ARG A 174 -19.47 19.45 -1.84
CA ARG A 174 -19.93 19.59 -0.46
C ARG A 174 -19.24 20.74 0.30
N GLY A 175 -18.55 21.63 -0.43
CA GLY A 175 -17.84 22.78 0.12
C GLY A 175 -16.33 22.57 0.21
N LEU A 176 -15.65 23.42 0.98
CA LEU A 176 -14.21 23.33 1.19
C LEU A 176 -13.88 22.18 2.14
N LYS A 177 -13.02 21.24 1.73
CA LYS A 177 -12.71 20.02 2.49
C LYS A 177 -11.21 19.74 2.53
N ALA A 178 -10.72 19.18 3.64
CA ALA A 178 -9.32 18.85 3.83
C ALA A 178 -8.96 17.50 3.19
N ARG A 179 -8.12 17.42 2.16
CA ARG A 179 -7.66 16.15 1.58
C ARG A 179 -6.28 15.80 2.12
N THR A 180 -6.14 14.57 2.61
CA THR A 180 -4.86 14.02 3.05
C THR A 180 -4.19 13.34 1.87
N ASN A 181 -2.94 13.73 1.58
CA ASN A 181 -2.03 12.93 0.78
C ASN A 181 -1.53 11.76 1.66
N SER A 182 -1.95 10.53 1.33
CA SER A 182 -1.60 9.31 2.06
C SER A 182 -0.10 9.05 2.09
N GLU A 183 0.64 9.61 1.15
CA GLU A 183 2.04 9.31 0.91
C GLU A 183 2.98 10.24 1.71
N LEU A 184 2.63 11.53 1.84
CA LEU A 184 3.28 12.46 2.77
C LEU A 184 2.91 12.17 4.24
N CYS A 185 1.77 11.53 4.47
CA CYS A 185 1.28 11.22 5.80
C CYS A 185 2.20 10.22 6.53
N ARG A 186 2.90 10.69 7.57
CA ARG A 186 3.73 9.81 8.43
C ARG A 186 2.94 9.04 9.48
N GLY A 187 1.60 9.14 9.48
CA GLY A 187 0.76 8.43 10.44
C GLY A 187 0.97 8.86 11.89
N CYS A 188 1.26 10.15 12.15
CA CYS A 188 1.51 10.68 13.50
C CYS A 188 0.25 11.01 14.31
N SER A 189 -0.94 10.90 13.70
CA SER A 189 -2.27 11.16 14.29
C SER A 189 -2.58 12.62 14.65
N LEU A 190 -1.67 13.58 14.47
CA LEU A 190 -1.88 14.98 14.88
C LEU A 190 -3.14 15.61 14.26
N CYS A 191 -3.40 15.37 12.98
CA CYS A 191 -4.57 15.89 12.30
C CYS A 191 -5.89 15.25 12.79
N SER A 192 -5.85 13.96 13.15
CA SER A 192 -7.01 13.23 13.66
C SER A 192 -7.35 13.68 15.08
N THR A 193 -6.36 13.78 15.97
CA THR A 193 -6.56 14.24 17.36
C THR A 193 -6.93 15.71 17.44
N SER A 194 -6.41 16.54 16.54
CA SER A 194 -6.73 17.97 16.50
C SER A 194 -8.07 18.26 15.85
N CYS A 195 -8.74 17.30 15.20
CA CYS A 195 -10.00 17.55 14.52
C CYS A 195 -11.16 17.61 15.54
N PRO A 196 -11.75 18.80 15.82
CA PRO A 196 -12.79 18.91 16.84
C PRO A 196 -14.13 18.29 16.41
N TYR A 197 -14.29 18.06 15.10
CA TYR A 197 -15.49 17.44 14.51
C TYR A 197 -15.34 15.92 14.34
N GLY A 198 -14.16 15.37 14.67
CA GLY A 198 -13.86 13.96 14.42
C GLY A 198 -13.97 13.58 12.95
N ALA A 199 -13.65 14.50 12.03
CA ALA A 199 -13.81 14.26 10.59
C ALA A 199 -12.63 13.50 9.97
N ILE A 200 -11.48 13.40 10.66
CA ILE A 200 -10.25 12.79 10.13
C ILE A 200 -9.95 11.52 10.92
N PHE A 201 -9.81 10.40 10.22
CA PHE A 201 -9.54 9.09 10.80
C PHE A 201 -8.30 8.50 10.17
N MET A 202 -7.40 7.97 11.00
CA MET A 202 -6.29 7.17 10.51
C MET A 202 -6.66 5.70 10.60
N ASN A 203 -6.49 4.97 9.49
CA ASN A 203 -6.78 3.53 9.41
C ASN A 203 -5.70 2.68 10.10
N TYR A 204 -5.39 2.98 11.36
CA TYR A 204 -4.77 2.05 12.28
C TYR A 204 -5.71 1.87 13.46
N HIS A 205 -6.59 0.86 13.32
CA HIS A 205 -7.64 0.51 14.26
C HIS A 205 -8.75 1.56 14.33
N THR A 206 -9.91 1.22 13.76
CA THR A 206 -11.18 1.87 14.10
C THR A 206 -11.26 2.04 15.62
N THR A 207 -11.50 3.26 16.08
CA THR A 207 -11.68 3.61 17.51
C THR A 207 -12.65 2.67 18.22
N ASP A 208 -13.62 2.13 17.48
CA ASP A 208 -14.58 1.13 17.96
C ASP A 208 -13.90 -0.14 18.46
N LYS A 209 -12.95 -0.70 17.69
CA LYS A 209 -12.22 -1.92 18.07
C LYS A 209 -11.31 -1.71 19.28
N LEU A 210 -10.66 -0.54 19.38
CA LEU A 210 -9.84 -0.20 20.56
C LEU A 210 -10.73 -0.02 21.80
N SER A 211 -11.91 0.60 21.63
CA SER A 211 -12.88 0.76 22.70
C SER A 211 -13.42 -0.58 23.18
N ASP A 212 -13.63 -1.54 22.28
CA ASP A 212 -14.15 -2.86 22.62
C ASP A 212 -13.08 -3.72 23.31
N GLN A 213 -11.82 -3.64 22.89
CA GLN A 213 -10.69 -4.26 23.60
C GLN A 213 -10.50 -3.67 25.01
N ILE A 214 -10.63 -2.35 25.17
CA ILE A 214 -10.57 -1.69 26.48
C ILE A 214 -11.75 -2.14 27.36
N LYS A 215 -12.97 -2.25 26.80
CA LYS A 215 -14.15 -2.76 27.53
C LYS A 215 -13.99 -4.22 27.96
N GLU A 216 -13.39 -5.07 27.14
CA GLU A 216 -13.09 -6.46 27.51
C GLU A 216 -12.09 -6.54 28.66
N VAL A 217 -11.02 -5.75 28.61
CA VAL A 217 -10.04 -5.69 29.71
C VAL A 217 -10.69 -5.15 30.99
N ILE A 218 -11.50 -4.10 30.92
CA ILE A 218 -12.23 -3.56 32.08
C ILE A 218 -13.22 -4.58 32.67
N ARG A 219 -13.86 -5.42 31.84
CA ARG A 219 -14.76 -6.49 32.31
C ARG A 219 -14.03 -7.69 32.94
N SER A 220 -12.71 -7.78 32.78
CA SER A 220 -11.87 -8.84 33.36
C SER A 220 -11.25 -8.47 34.72
N TYR A 221 -11.54 -7.26 35.22
CA TYR A 221 -11.27 -6.79 36.58
C TYR A 221 -12.58 -6.65 37.37
#